data_AF-A0A812RCJ5-F1
#
_entry.id   AF-A0A812RCJ5-F1
#
_cell.length_a   1.000
_cell.length_b   1.000
_cell.length_c   1.000
_cell.angle_alpha   90.00
_cell.angle_beta   90.00
_cell.angle_gamma   90.00
#
_symmetry.space_group_name_H-M   'P 1'
#
loop_
_entity.id
_entity.type
_entity.pdbx_description
1 polymer ?
#
loop_
_entity_poly.entity_id
_entity_poly.type
_entity_poly.pdbx_seq_one_letter_code
_entity_poly.pdbx_strand_id
1 'polypeptide(L)'
;MPAGPELPALADLLEQLDEEERKEEASRTKPLVLHDGRAESDADVSGCVQLLLNAASIDVAQAIVFCGLPLLVQPLLRSLFFGDSLEEAIQQVEGRIGQVSPAKLLQELEDTEPSILSRGKELSEGKLAQEVLQWDGWRRQVAARLELIEKQVALSILGLGQSADSASITRAFKRRAVELHPDKGGDLEEFQLLQQMKDVLLGAKMSAIEPDADGVRAAPKPDVKETSGDSQDTDDEIDKLLGNRGAEEEGEPARSRASRKAELQANRVKLHQAVTMAWSRCGRLCSQLSTYKQASQGQPRDILASLEEFLVGLEESDDDLRFAPDGTRLGLLVVRGAECLSAAAVVDPEATVSMLMKSRHVVEIEKHERWPLLTEAVKKLPSQVDTFLVATRQLGLPGAAMAKSAAQAESRSSVLMPRESALKAEGPSTAAAAAVASEAAQTPATCQRGCVCTKCLRRRWGFQKSASRGTNEGYRGC
;
A
#
# COMPACT_ATOMS: atom_id res chain seq x y z
N MET A 1 56.09 -14.75 49.87
CA MET A 1 56.05 -13.73 48.81
C MET A 1 54.91 -14.13 47.88
N PRO A 2 53.72 -13.53 47.98
CA PRO A 2 52.64 -13.84 47.05
C PRO A 2 53.07 -13.43 45.65
N ALA A 3 52.92 -14.35 44.68
CA ALA A 3 53.15 -14.08 43.27
C ALA A 3 52.30 -12.86 42.89
N GLY A 4 52.97 -11.79 42.46
CA GLY A 4 52.30 -10.59 41.98
C GLY A 4 51.42 -10.94 40.79
N PRO A 5 50.30 -10.21 40.59
CA PRO A 5 49.42 -10.45 39.45
C PRO A 5 50.24 -10.33 38.17
N GLU A 6 50.22 -11.41 37.37
CA GLU A 6 50.80 -11.42 36.04
C GLU A 6 50.08 -10.33 35.24
N LEU A 7 50.82 -9.28 34.90
CA LEU A 7 50.32 -8.23 34.03
C LEU A 7 49.98 -8.90 32.69
N PRO A 8 48.76 -8.70 32.15
CA PRO A 8 48.40 -9.25 30.84
C PRO A 8 49.46 -8.82 29.83
N ALA A 9 49.88 -9.76 28.99
CA ALA A 9 50.89 -9.50 27.99
C ALA A 9 50.44 -8.30 27.15
N LEU A 10 51.36 -7.40 26.87
CA LEU A 10 51.08 -6.17 26.11
C LEU A 10 50.42 -6.46 24.75
N ALA A 11 50.59 -7.68 24.22
CA ALA A 11 49.90 -8.20 23.05
C ALA A 11 48.37 -8.36 23.26
N ASP A 12 47.94 -8.89 24.42
CA ASP A 12 46.52 -9.09 24.71
C ASP A 12 45.77 -7.76 24.86
N LEU A 13 46.45 -6.73 25.39
CA LEU A 13 45.89 -5.38 25.49
C LEU A 13 45.77 -4.70 24.12
N LEU A 14 46.69 -4.94 23.20
CA LEU A 14 46.61 -4.42 21.83
C LEU A 14 45.50 -5.12 21.04
N GLU A 15 45.33 -6.43 21.21
CA GLU A 15 44.26 -7.18 20.55
C GLU A 15 42.87 -6.81 21.10
N GLN A 16 42.77 -6.54 22.41
CA GLN A 16 41.54 -6.01 23.02
C GLN A 16 41.21 -4.58 22.54
N LEU A 17 42.21 -3.73 22.35
CA LEU A 17 41.99 -2.38 21.79
C LEU A 17 41.56 -2.45 20.33
N ASP A 18 42.20 -3.29 19.50
CA ASP A 18 41.78 -3.49 18.11
C ASP A 18 40.35 -4.07 18.01
N GLU A 19 39.95 -4.93 18.95
CA GLU A 19 38.61 -5.51 18.93
C GLU A 19 37.52 -4.59 19.51
N GLU A 20 37.83 -3.78 20.52
CA GLU A 20 36.97 -2.68 20.98
C GLU A 20 36.84 -1.61 19.91
N GLU A 21 37.93 -1.24 19.21
CA GLU A 21 37.90 -0.28 18.11
C GLU A 21 37.11 -0.84 16.93
N ARG A 22 37.23 -2.14 16.59
CA ARG A 22 36.34 -2.80 15.61
C ARG A 22 34.89 -2.89 16.06
N LYS A 23 34.59 -3.09 17.35
CA LYS A 23 33.21 -3.13 17.87
C LYS A 23 32.60 -1.72 17.95
N GLU A 24 33.41 -0.72 18.27
CA GLU A 24 33.01 0.68 18.29
C GLU A 24 32.84 1.20 16.86
N GLU A 25 33.72 0.83 15.92
CA GLU A 25 33.58 1.11 14.50
C GLU A 25 32.38 0.36 13.90
N ALA A 26 32.13 -0.90 14.28
CA ALA A 26 30.93 -1.66 13.88
C ALA A 26 29.63 -1.17 14.52
N SER A 27 29.68 -0.40 15.61
CA SER A 27 28.52 0.22 16.24
C SER A 27 28.30 1.68 15.83
N ARG A 28 29.36 2.40 15.43
CA ARG A 28 29.33 3.72 14.79
C ARG A 28 28.99 3.64 13.30
N THR A 29 29.26 2.50 12.66
CA THR A 29 28.70 2.10 11.37
C THR A 29 27.42 1.27 11.55
N LYS A 30 26.51 1.73 12.42
CA LYS A 30 25.10 1.52 12.12
C LYS A 30 24.72 2.62 11.14
N PRO A 31 24.78 2.37 9.81
CA PRO A 31 24.21 3.31 8.87
C PRO A 31 22.81 3.66 9.35
N LEU A 32 22.44 4.94 9.21
CA LEU A 32 21.03 5.31 9.15
C LEU A 32 20.50 4.58 7.91
N VAL A 33 20.06 3.32 8.08
CA VAL A 33 19.62 2.44 7.00
C VAL A 33 18.30 2.99 6.49
N LEU A 34 18.39 3.96 5.59
CA LEU A 34 17.47 4.05 4.47
C LEU A 34 17.99 3.07 3.41
N HIS A 35 17.76 1.79 3.69
CA HIS A 35 17.76 0.68 2.72
C HIS A 35 18.99 0.62 1.80
N ASP A 36 20.17 0.34 2.38
CA ASP A 36 21.35 -0.10 1.63
C ASP A 36 21.07 -1.49 1.04
N GLY A 37 20.55 -1.55 -0.18
CA GLY A 37 20.88 -2.50 -1.27
C GLY A 37 21.04 -4.00 -1.00
N ARG A 38 20.80 -4.52 0.20
CA ARG A 38 20.54 -5.95 0.41
C ARG A 38 19.31 -6.26 -0.40
N ALA A 39 19.32 -7.40 -1.08
CA ALA A 39 18.09 -8.01 -1.57
C ALA A 39 17.16 -8.11 -0.36
N GLU A 40 16.33 -7.08 -0.22
CA GLU A 40 15.28 -6.99 0.78
C GLU A 40 14.48 -8.26 0.60
N SER A 41 14.21 -8.96 1.69
CA SER A 41 13.07 -9.88 1.67
C SER A 41 11.89 -9.10 1.09
N ASP A 42 11.10 -9.73 0.22
CA ASP A 42 9.98 -9.18 -0.58
C ASP A 42 8.95 -8.28 0.16
N ALA A 43 9.14 -7.95 1.45
CA ALA A 43 8.23 -7.26 2.35
C ALA A 43 8.71 -5.92 2.97
N ASP A 44 9.97 -5.50 2.83
CA ASP A 44 10.44 -4.25 3.47
C ASP A 44 10.08 -3.02 2.62
N VAL A 45 8.85 -2.56 2.77
CA VAL A 45 8.39 -1.34 2.13
C VAL A 45 9.01 -0.12 2.83
N SER A 46 9.65 0.78 2.06
CA SER A 46 10.24 2.03 2.56
C SER A 46 9.26 2.82 3.46
N GLY A 47 9.77 3.32 4.59
CA GLY A 47 9.01 4.17 5.52
C GLY A 47 8.37 5.38 4.84
N CYS A 48 8.98 5.90 3.76
CA CYS A 48 8.42 7.00 2.97
C CYS A 48 7.12 6.61 2.26
N VAL A 49 7.01 5.37 1.77
CA VAL A 49 5.76 4.86 1.18
C VAL A 49 4.68 4.87 2.23
N GLN A 50 4.97 4.33 3.42
CA GLN A 50 4.00 4.30 4.52
C GLN A 50 3.52 5.70 4.88
N LEU A 51 4.44 6.66 5.04
CA LEU A 51 4.09 8.05 5.34
C LEU A 51 3.28 8.70 4.21
N LEU A 52 3.64 8.46 2.95
CA LEU A 52 2.88 8.97 1.80
C LEU A 52 1.47 8.40 1.72
N LEU A 53 1.32 7.09 1.92
CA LEU A 53 0.00 6.46 1.99
C LEU A 53 -0.88 7.08 3.08
N ASN A 54 -0.28 7.62 4.15
CA ASN A 54 -0.98 8.31 5.23
C ASN A 54 -1.32 9.77 4.93
N ALA A 55 -0.42 10.54 4.35
CA ALA A 55 -0.60 11.98 4.18
C ALA A 55 -1.11 12.41 2.79
N ALA A 56 -0.86 11.62 1.76
CA ALA A 56 -1.20 11.98 0.39
C ALA A 56 -2.70 11.84 0.09
N SER A 57 -3.11 12.43 -1.04
CA SER A 57 -4.46 12.24 -1.57
C SER A 57 -4.69 10.77 -1.96
N ILE A 58 -5.97 10.38 -2.05
CA ILE A 58 -6.39 9.03 -2.44
C ILE A 58 -5.74 8.61 -3.76
N ASP A 59 -5.78 9.49 -4.75
CA ASP A 59 -5.25 9.21 -6.09
C ASP A 59 -3.73 9.01 -6.06
N VAL A 60 -3.01 9.83 -5.29
CA VAL A 60 -1.56 9.69 -5.12
C VAL A 60 -1.23 8.38 -4.39
N ALA A 61 -1.97 8.05 -3.34
CA ALA A 61 -1.77 6.79 -2.61
C ALA A 61 -1.99 5.58 -3.53
N GLN A 62 -3.05 5.60 -4.34
CA GLN A 62 -3.30 4.57 -5.34
C GLN A 62 -2.16 4.49 -6.36
N ALA A 63 -1.70 5.62 -6.89
CA ALA A 63 -0.58 5.65 -7.81
C ALA A 63 0.71 5.08 -7.21
N ILE A 64 1.00 5.38 -5.94
CA ILE A 64 2.18 4.86 -5.24
C ILE A 64 2.09 3.35 -5.02
N VAL A 65 0.91 2.79 -4.74
CA VAL A 65 0.74 1.33 -4.63
C VAL A 65 1.20 0.65 -5.91
N PHE A 66 0.74 1.13 -7.05
CA PHE A 66 0.94 0.48 -8.34
C PHE A 66 2.28 0.81 -9.00
N CYS A 67 2.71 2.07 -8.95
CA CYS A 67 3.91 2.53 -9.63
C CYS A 67 5.11 2.67 -8.69
N GLY A 68 4.91 2.52 -7.38
CA GLY A 68 5.94 2.74 -6.37
C GLY A 68 6.39 4.20 -6.27
N LEU A 69 7.48 4.42 -5.55
CA LEU A 69 8.15 5.71 -5.48
C LEU A 69 8.86 6.17 -6.77
N PRO A 70 9.26 5.31 -7.74
CA PRO A 70 9.87 5.76 -8.99
C PRO A 70 9.00 6.74 -9.75
N LEU A 71 7.67 6.61 -9.62
CA LEU A 71 6.74 7.58 -10.18
C LEU A 71 7.05 9.02 -9.74
N LEU A 72 7.47 9.20 -8.49
CA LEU A 72 7.79 10.49 -7.89
C LEU A 72 9.28 10.83 -8.04
N VAL A 73 10.14 9.83 -7.90
CA VAL A 73 11.60 10.02 -7.88
C VAL A 73 12.16 10.25 -9.28
N GLN A 74 11.69 9.54 -10.31
CA GLN A 74 12.27 9.66 -11.66
C GLN A 74 12.19 11.07 -12.25
N PRO A 75 11.07 11.80 -12.17
CA PRO A 75 11.01 13.17 -12.67
C PRO A 75 12.01 14.10 -11.96
N LEU A 76 12.21 13.88 -10.65
CA LEU A 76 13.18 14.62 -9.85
C LEU A 76 14.61 14.30 -10.31
N LEU A 77 14.97 13.02 -10.45
CA LEU A 77 16.29 12.61 -10.94
C LEU A 77 16.59 13.13 -12.35
N ARG A 78 15.63 13.03 -13.28
CA ARG A 78 15.76 13.53 -14.66
C ARG A 78 15.98 15.03 -14.75
N SER A 79 15.51 15.78 -13.74
CA SER A 79 15.71 17.23 -13.68
C SER A 79 17.11 17.60 -13.19
N LEU A 80 17.81 16.67 -12.54
CA LEU A 80 19.05 16.92 -11.79
C LEU A 80 20.28 16.29 -12.45
N PHE A 81 20.11 15.12 -13.05
CA PHE A 81 21.18 14.38 -13.70
C PHE A 81 20.99 14.38 -15.23
N PHE A 82 22.11 14.27 -15.93
CA PHE A 82 22.15 14.19 -17.39
C PHE A 82 23.18 13.14 -17.82
N GLY A 83 23.02 12.58 -19.02
CA GLY A 83 23.94 11.58 -19.58
C GLY A 83 24.01 10.29 -18.76
N ASP A 84 25.17 9.64 -18.76
CA ASP A 84 25.37 8.31 -18.14
C ASP A 84 25.05 8.28 -16.63
N SER A 85 25.33 9.39 -15.93
CA SER A 85 25.01 9.54 -14.50
C SER A 85 23.50 9.46 -14.19
N LEU A 86 22.65 9.87 -15.14
CA LEU A 86 21.20 9.78 -14.99
C LEU A 86 20.74 8.34 -15.14
N GLU A 87 21.30 7.61 -16.11
CA GLU A 87 20.90 6.23 -16.38
C GLU A 87 21.32 5.30 -15.24
N GLU A 88 22.51 5.49 -14.67
CA GLU A 88 22.94 4.78 -13.46
C GLU A 88 22.05 5.12 -12.25
N ALA A 89 21.75 6.40 -12.01
CA ALA A 89 20.88 6.80 -10.90
C ALA A 89 19.45 6.27 -11.06
N ILE A 90 18.90 6.30 -12.28
CA ILE A 90 17.60 5.71 -12.59
C ILE A 90 17.66 4.20 -12.38
N GLN A 91 18.67 3.49 -12.88
CA GLN A 91 18.82 2.05 -12.70
C GLN A 91 18.96 1.66 -11.22
N GLN A 92 19.70 2.42 -10.42
CA GLN A 92 19.81 2.20 -8.97
C GLN A 92 18.48 2.41 -8.24
N VAL A 93 17.65 3.36 -8.68
CA VAL A 93 16.32 3.59 -8.10
C VAL A 93 15.29 2.58 -8.61
N GLU A 94 15.32 2.25 -9.90
CA GLU A 94 14.45 1.24 -10.51
C GLU A 94 14.76 -0.17 -9.98
N GLY A 95 16.03 -0.51 -9.76
CA GLY A 95 16.46 -1.77 -9.18
C GLY A 95 15.96 -1.96 -7.75
N ARG A 96 15.83 -0.87 -6.98
CA ARG A 96 15.29 -0.88 -5.61
C ARG A 96 13.76 -0.98 -5.58
N ILE A 97 13.05 -0.33 -6.50
CA ILE A 97 11.62 -0.05 -6.30
C ILE A 97 10.70 -0.67 -7.38
N GLY A 98 11.28 -1.34 -8.38
CA GLY A 98 10.56 -2.08 -9.41
C GLY A 98 10.43 -1.35 -10.74
N GLN A 99 10.21 -2.13 -11.81
CA GLN A 99 10.44 -1.74 -13.22
C GLN A 99 9.17 -1.59 -14.07
N VAL A 100 7.98 -1.44 -13.47
CA VAL A 100 6.77 -1.26 -14.30
C VAL A 100 6.61 0.21 -14.64
N SER A 101 6.91 0.54 -15.89
CA SER A 101 6.65 1.88 -16.39
C SER A 101 5.15 2.18 -16.28
N PRO A 102 4.77 3.39 -15.86
CA PRO A 102 3.36 3.69 -15.68
C PRO A 102 2.56 3.50 -16.97
N ALA A 103 3.12 3.85 -18.14
CA ALA A 103 2.49 3.61 -19.43
C ALA A 103 2.20 2.12 -19.72
N LYS A 104 3.11 1.20 -19.36
CA LYS A 104 2.87 -0.25 -19.52
C LYS A 104 1.76 -0.74 -18.59
N LEU A 105 1.68 -0.23 -17.37
CA LEU A 105 0.58 -0.56 -16.46
C LEU A 105 -0.77 -0.08 -17.01
N LEU A 106 -0.82 1.15 -17.54
CA LEU A 106 -2.04 1.68 -18.11
C LEU A 106 -2.50 0.84 -19.31
N GLN A 107 -1.57 0.50 -20.20
CA GLN A 107 -1.84 -0.42 -21.31
C GLN A 107 -2.35 -1.79 -20.80
N GLU A 108 -1.73 -2.33 -19.76
CA GLU A 108 -2.12 -3.61 -19.18
C GLU A 108 -3.53 -3.60 -18.58
N LEU A 109 -3.93 -2.48 -17.97
CA LEU A 109 -5.26 -2.31 -17.40
C LEU A 109 -6.34 -2.05 -18.47
N GLU A 110 -5.95 -1.49 -19.62
CA GLU A 110 -6.82 -1.32 -20.80
C GLU A 110 -6.98 -2.60 -21.62
N ASP A 111 -5.95 -3.45 -21.63
CA ASP A 111 -5.94 -4.67 -22.39
C ASP A 111 -7.05 -5.63 -21.94
N THR A 112 -7.66 -6.30 -22.91
CA THR A 112 -8.60 -7.40 -22.65
C THR A 112 -7.88 -8.73 -22.73
N GLU A 113 -8.42 -9.77 -22.08
CA GLU A 113 -7.84 -11.13 -22.16
C GLU A 113 -7.54 -11.60 -23.60
N PRO A 114 -8.41 -11.37 -24.62
CA PRO A 114 -8.07 -11.68 -26.01
C PRO A 114 -6.90 -10.88 -26.58
N SER A 115 -6.73 -9.61 -26.17
CA SER A 115 -5.59 -8.76 -26.55
C SER A 115 -4.28 -9.37 -26.03
N ILE A 116 -4.28 -9.78 -24.75
CA ILE A 116 -3.12 -10.37 -24.08
C ILE A 116 -2.75 -11.72 -24.68
N LEU A 117 -3.73 -12.56 -24.96
CA LEU A 117 -3.51 -13.83 -25.66
C LEU A 117 -2.96 -13.62 -27.08
N SER A 118 -3.43 -12.59 -27.79
CA SER A 118 -2.94 -12.25 -29.13
C SER A 118 -1.49 -11.77 -29.08
N ARG A 119 -1.16 -10.84 -28.17
CA ARG A 119 0.22 -10.40 -27.91
C ARG A 119 1.13 -11.57 -27.52
N GLY A 120 0.66 -12.45 -26.64
CA GLY A 120 1.39 -13.65 -26.22
C GLY A 120 1.65 -14.66 -27.36
N LYS A 121 0.86 -14.65 -28.44
CA LYS A 121 1.12 -15.48 -29.63
C LYS A 121 2.28 -14.93 -30.45
N GLU A 122 2.37 -13.60 -30.58
CA GLU A 122 3.39 -12.89 -31.35
C GLU A 122 4.78 -12.93 -30.68
N LEU A 123 4.81 -13.01 -29.34
CA LEU A 123 6.07 -13.09 -28.59
C LEU A 123 6.75 -14.46 -28.72
N SER A 124 8.09 -14.45 -28.72
CA SER A 124 8.87 -15.67 -28.53
C SER A 124 8.71 -16.18 -27.10
N GLU A 125 8.91 -17.49 -26.89
CA GLU A 125 8.77 -18.14 -25.57
C GLU A 125 9.62 -17.44 -24.49
N GLY A 126 10.89 -17.15 -24.79
CA GLY A 126 11.78 -16.45 -23.85
C GLY A 126 11.32 -15.02 -23.50
N LYS A 127 10.76 -14.28 -24.46
CA LYS A 127 10.21 -12.93 -24.17
C LYS A 127 8.95 -13.02 -23.33
N LEU A 128 8.07 -13.98 -23.61
CA LEU A 128 6.86 -14.20 -22.83
C LEU A 128 7.20 -14.62 -21.39
N ALA A 129 8.18 -15.51 -21.20
CA ALA A 129 8.68 -15.90 -19.90
C ALA A 129 9.23 -14.69 -19.11
N GLN A 130 10.02 -13.83 -19.77
CA GLN A 130 10.51 -12.60 -19.17
C GLN A 130 9.38 -11.64 -18.78
N GLU A 131 8.34 -11.49 -19.62
CA GLU A 131 7.17 -10.69 -19.27
C GLU A 131 6.44 -11.26 -18.05
N VAL A 132 6.19 -12.58 -18.01
CA VAL A 132 5.54 -13.25 -16.86
C VAL A 132 6.32 -12.98 -15.57
N LEU A 133 7.65 -13.14 -15.59
CA LEU A 133 8.52 -12.82 -14.46
C LEU A 133 8.40 -11.37 -13.99
N GLN A 134 8.45 -10.41 -14.93
CA GLN A 134 8.37 -8.99 -14.60
C GLN A 134 7.03 -8.64 -13.94
N TRP A 135 5.93 -9.17 -14.48
CA TRP A 135 4.59 -8.94 -13.94
C TRP A 135 4.38 -9.64 -12.60
N ASP A 136 4.95 -10.82 -12.40
CA ASP A 136 4.87 -11.51 -11.12
C ASP A 136 5.65 -10.78 -10.02
N GLY A 137 6.90 -10.37 -10.28
CA GLY A 137 7.68 -9.58 -9.32
C GLY A 137 6.98 -8.27 -8.97
N TRP A 138 6.40 -7.59 -9.97
CA TRP A 138 5.57 -6.41 -9.74
C TRP A 138 4.32 -6.70 -8.90
N ARG A 139 3.61 -7.81 -9.18
CA ARG A 139 2.42 -8.23 -8.42
C ARG A 139 2.74 -8.38 -6.94
N ARG A 140 3.88 -9.01 -6.61
CA ARG A 140 4.33 -9.17 -5.21
C ARG A 140 4.55 -7.82 -4.53
N GLN A 141 5.20 -6.87 -5.20
CA GLN A 141 5.40 -5.51 -4.67
C GLN A 141 4.08 -4.78 -4.42
N VAL A 142 3.12 -4.89 -5.36
CA VAL A 142 1.78 -4.31 -5.21
C VAL A 142 1.03 -4.95 -4.06
N ALA A 143 1.10 -6.28 -3.91
CA ALA A 143 0.46 -7.00 -2.82
C ALA A 143 0.99 -6.53 -1.45
N ALA A 144 2.31 -6.40 -1.30
CA ALA A 144 2.93 -5.88 -0.07
C ALA A 144 2.45 -4.45 0.26
N ARG A 145 2.42 -3.56 -0.74
CA ARG A 145 1.93 -2.18 -0.56
C ARG A 145 0.42 -2.12 -0.27
N LEU A 146 -0.37 -3.00 -0.87
CA LEU A 146 -1.79 -3.14 -0.57
C LEU A 146 -2.01 -3.57 0.88
N GLU A 147 -1.25 -4.55 1.36
CA GLU A 147 -1.33 -5.00 2.75
C GLU A 147 -1.09 -3.85 3.74
N LEU A 148 -0.18 -2.92 3.42
CA LEU A 148 0.01 -1.72 4.23
C LEU A 148 -1.22 -0.82 4.27
N ILE A 149 -1.85 -0.55 3.11
CA ILE A 149 -3.09 0.23 3.09
C ILE A 149 -4.19 -0.48 3.87
N GLU A 150 -4.30 -1.80 3.74
CA GLU A 150 -5.30 -2.58 4.48
C GLU A 150 -5.09 -2.48 5.98
N LYS A 151 -3.86 -2.64 6.45
CA LYS A 151 -3.51 -2.41 7.85
C LYS A 151 -3.86 -0.98 8.29
N GLN A 152 -3.58 0.03 7.47
CA GLN A 152 -3.93 1.42 7.78
C GLN A 152 -5.45 1.63 7.86
N VAL A 153 -6.22 1.07 6.92
CA VAL A 153 -7.69 1.12 6.91
C VAL A 153 -8.22 0.43 8.17
N ALA A 154 -7.70 -0.75 8.50
CA ALA A 154 -8.10 -1.50 9.69
C ALA A 154 -7.83 -0.73 10.99
N LEU A 155 -6.64 -0.12 11.13
CA LEU A 155 -6.31 0.74 12.27
C LEU A 155 -7.24 1.95 12.36
N SER A 156 -7.53 2.58 11.22
CA SER A 156 -8.42 3.74 11.14
C SER A 156 -9.86 3.39 11.56
N ILE A 157 -10.38 2.25 11.12
CA ILE A 157 -11.70 1.73 11.52
C ILE A 157 -11.76 1.48 13.03
N LEU A 158 -10.70 0.92 13.61
CA LEU A 158 -10.61 0.71 15.05
C LEU A 158 -10.36 2.01 15.84
N GLY A 159 -10.01 3.11 15.18
CA GLY A 159 -9.63 4.37 15.82
C GLY A 159 -8.32 4.28 16.58
N LEU A 160 -7.36 3.53 16.03
CA LEU A 160 -6.04 3.28 16.61
C LEU A 160 -4.94 4.00 15.83
N GLY A 161 -3.85 4.34 16.52
CA GLY A 161 -2.63 4.85 15.88
C GLY A 161 -1.79 3.73 15.25
N GLN A 162 -0.82 4.11 14.42
CA GLN A 162 0.06 3.18 13.70
C GLN A 162 0.91 2.30 14.61
N SER A 163 1.20 2.75 15.83
CA SER A 163 1.98 2.03 16.84
C SER A 163 1.13 1.20 17.81
N ALA A 164 -0.14 0.92 17.48
CA ALA A 164 -1.01 0.14 18.35
C ALA A 164 -0.57 -1.32 18.46
N ASP A 165 -0.45 -1.81 19.70
CA ASP A 165 -0.13 -3.20 19.99
C ASP A 165 -1.35 -4.13 19.84
N SER A 166 -1.09 -5.45 19.78
CA SER A 166 -2.12 -6.49 19.63
C SER A 166 -3.17 -6.46 20.76
N ALA A 167 -2.76 -6.06 21.97
CA ALA A 167 -3.66 -5.90 23.11
C ALA A 167 -4.60 -4.70 22.92
N SER A 168 -4.12 -3.56 22.40
CA SER A 168 -4.95 -2.40 22.08
C SER A 168 -5.89 -2.69 20.91
N ILE A 169 -5.42 -3.40 19.88
CA ILE A 169 -6.25 -3.90 18.77
C ILE A 169 -7.42 -4.73 19.30
N THR A 170 -7.13 -5.72 20.15
CA THR A 170 -8.18 -6.59 20.71
C THR A 170 -9.17 -5.83 21.60
N ARG A 171 -8.69 -4.87 22.40
CA ARG A 171 -9.55 -4.04 23.26
C ARG A 171 -10.44 -3.10 22.43
N ALA A 172 -9.89 -2.46 21.41
CA ALA A 172 -10.64 -1.58 20.51
C ALA A 172 -11.70 -2.36 19.73
N PHE A 173 -11.32 -3.53 19.19
CA PHE A 173 -12.24 -4.45 18.53
C PHE A 173 -13.41 -4.83 19.45
N LYS A 174 -13.14 -5.30 20.68
CA LYS A 174 -14.20 -5.68 21.62
C LYS A 174 -15.17 -4.53 21.90
N ARG A 175 -14.67 -3.31 22.02
CA ARG A 175 -15.51 -2.12 22.24
C ARG A 175 -16.42 -1.87 21.04
N ARG A 176 -15.86 -1.79 19.83
CA ARG A 176 -16.60 -1.57 18.59
C ARG A 176 -17.57 -2.71 18.27
N ALA A 177 -17.18 -3.95 18.54
CA ALA A 177 -18.01 -5.12 18.32
C ALA A 177 -19.29 -5.10 19.16
N VAL A 178 -19.22 -4.59 20.39
CA VAL A 178 -20.37 -4.42 21.27
C VAL A 178 -21.30 -3.30 20.79
N GLU A 179 -20.76 -2.25 20.16
CA GLU A 179 -21.51 -1.12 19.61
C GLU A 179 -22.19 -1.48 18.29
N LEU A 180 -21.49 -2.18 17.40
CA LEU A 180 -21.93 -2.55 16.05
C LEU A 180 -22.66 -3.90 15.99
N HIS A 181 -22.91 -4.56 17.13
CA HIS A 181 -23.54 -5.87 17.13
C HIS A 181 -24.99 -5.80 16.58
N PRO A 182 -25.41 -6.70 15.67
CA PRO A 182 -26.76 -6.69 15.10
C PRO A 182 -27.86 -6.82 16.16
N ASP A 183 -27.67 -7.65 17.20
CA ASP A 183 -28.63 -7.78 18.31
C ASP A 183 -28.84 -6.48 19.12
N LYS A 184 -27.92 -5.51 19.00
CA LYS A 184 -28.01 -4.20 19.65
C LYS A 184 -28.45 -3.09 18.68
N GLY A 185 -28.87 -3.48 17.46
CA GLY A 185 -29.28 -2.57 16.41
C GLY A 185 -28.13 -2.03 15.55
N GLY A 186 -26.95 -2.65 15.61
CA GLY A 186 -25.85 -2.35 14.69
C GLY A 186 -26.07 -2.94 13.30
N ASP A 187 -25.30 -2.44 12.32
CA ASP A 187 -25.34 -2.95 10.96
C ASP A 187 -24.50 -4.23 10.78
N LEU A 188 -25.04 -5.22 10.06
CA LEU A 188 -24.39 -6.50 9.87
C LEU A 188 -23.14 -6.38 9.00
N GLU A 189 -23.19 -5.54 7.96
CA GLU A 189 -22.07 -5.36 7.03
C GLU A 189 -20.90 -4.64 7.74
N GLU A 190 -21.20 -3.61 8.54
CA GLU A 190 -20.20 -2.94 9.38
C GLU A 190 -19.55 -3.88 10.39
N PHE A 191 -20.32 -4.80 11.00
CA PHE A 191 -19.78 -5.78 11.94
C PHE A 191 -18.88 -6.82 11.25
N GLN A 192 -19.26 -7.28 10.05
CA GLN A 192 -18.41 -8.18 9.25
C GLN A 192 -17.12 -7.50 8.81
N LEU A 193 -17.19 -6.25 8.37
CA LEU A 193 -16.01 -5.44 8.04
C LEU A 193 -15.09 -5.32 9.26
N LEU A 194 -15.64 -5.03 10.45
CA LEU A 194 -14.87 -4.94 11.69
C LEU A 194 -14.12 -6.26 12.01
N GLN A 195 -14.74 -7.41 11.76
CA GLN A 195 -14.08 -8.72 11.93
C GLN A 195 -12.92 -8.90 10.96
N GLN A 196 -13.14 -8.64 9.66
CA GLN A 196 -12.10 -8.73 8.64
C GLN A 196 -10.89 -7.85 8.99
N MET A 197 -11.12 -6.61 9.43
CA MET A 197 -10.06 -5.66 9.79
C MET A 197 -9.25 -6.12 11.00
N LYS A 198 -9.89 -6.76 11.99
CA LYS A 198 -9.17 -7.36 13.12
C LYS A 198 -8.25 -8.49 12.65
N ASP A 199 -8.73 -9.34 11.74
CA ASP A 199 -7.96 -10.48 11.25
C ASP A 199 -6.73 -10.01 10.45
N VAL A 200 -6.88 -8.98 9.60
CA VAL A 200 -5.78 -8.30 8.91
C VAL A 200 -4.70 -7.83 9.90
N LEU A 201 -5.09 -7.21 11.01
CA LEU A 201 -4.12 -6.65 11.98
C LEU A 201 -3.43 -7.69 12.85
N LEU A 202 -4.10 -8.81 13.14
CA LEU A 202 -3.51 -9.88 13.94
C LEU A 202 -2.64 -10.84 13.12
N GLY A 203 -2.45 -10.56 11.82
CA GLY A 203 -1.67 -11.41 10.94
C GLY A 203 -2.26 -12.82 10.86
N ALA A 204 -3.54 -12.99 11.17
CA ALA A 204 -4.28 -14.12 10.65
C ALA A 204 -4.22 -13.89 9.15
N LYS A 205 -3.26 -14.53 8.47
CA LYS A 205 -3.14 -14.50 7.02
C LYS A 205 -4.57 -14.57 6.53
N MET A 206 -5.06 -13.51 5.90
CA MET A 206 -6.29 -13.62 5.14
C MET A 206 -5.93 -14.70 4.13
N SER A 207 -6.26 -15.96 4.48
CA SER A 207 -6.00 -17.12 3.67
C SER A 207 -6.57 -16.73 2.34
N ALA A 208 -5.67 -16.52 1.39
CA ALA A 208 -5.92 -15.73 0.22
C ALA A 208 -7.29 -16.13 -0.29
N ILE A 209 -8.22 -15.16 -0.35
CA ILE A 209 -9.31 -15.26 -1.31
C ILE A 209 -8.60 -15.05 -2.66
N GLU A 210 -7.71 -15.98 -3.01
CA GLU A 210 -7.49 -16.33 -4.39
C GLU A 210 -8.89 -16.71 -4.84
N PRO A 211 -9.48 -16.01 -5.82
CA PRO A 211 -10.69 -16.52 -6.42
C PRO A 211 -10.32 -17.91 -6.92
N ASP A 212 -10.93 -18.95 -6.36
CA ASP A 212 -10.87 -20.30 -6.89
C ASP A 212 -11.30 -20.23 -8.36
N ALA A 213 -10.33 -20.01 -9.25
CA ALA A 213 -10.55 -19.93 -10.69
C ALA A 213 -10.95 -21.30 -11.26
N ASP A 214 -10.90 -22.34 -10.44
CA ASP A 214 -11.32 -23.72 -10.74
C ASP A 214 -12.67 -24.08 -10.09
N GLY A 215 -13.66 -23.20 -10.25
CA GLY A 215 -15.09 -23.55 -10.11
C GLY A 215 -15.60 -24.60 -11.12
N VAL A 216 -14.74 -25.45 -11.68
CA VAL A 216 -15.12 -26.64 -12.44
C VAL A 216 -15.36 -27.77 -11.44
N ARG A 217 -16.62 -27.91 -11.07
CA ARG A 217 -17.20 -28.97 -10.25
C ARG A 217 -16.80 -30.35 -10.78
N ALA A 218 -15.68 -30.88 -10.32
CA ALA A 218 -15.33 -32.29 -10.49
C ALA A 218 -16.26 -33.12 -9.60
N ALA A 219 -16.96 -34.07 -10.22
CA ALA A 219 -17.80 -35.05 -9.54
C ALA A 219 -17.02 -35.79 -8.43
N PRO A 220 -17.69 -36.23 -7.35
CA PRO A 220 -17.03 -36.87 -6.22
C PRO A 220 -16.40 -38.19 -6.66
N LYS A 221 -15.07 -38.29 -6.53
CA LYS A 221 -14.35 -39.57 -6.55
C LYS A 221 -13.97 -39.97 -5.13
N PRO A 222 -13.91 -41.28 -4.83
CA PRO A 222 -13.91 -41.82 -3.48
C PRO A 222 -12.54 -41.71 -2.82
N ASP A 223 -12.58 -41.50 -1.49
CA ASP A 223 -11.56 -41.74 -0.47
C ASP A 223 -10.12 -41.92 -0.97
N VAL A 224 -9.40 -40.80 -1.09
CA VAL A 224 -7.93 -40.80 -1.06
C VAL A 224 -7.49 -40.05 0.19
N LYS A 225 -6.87 -40.83 1.06
CA LYS A 225 -6.11 -40.52 2.26
C LYS A 225 -5.53 -39.10 2.28
N GLU A 226 -5.91 -38.35 3.31
CA GLU A 226 -5.39 -37.02 3.68
C GLU A 226 -3.86 -36.97 3.62
N THR A 227 -3.33 -36.41 2.54
CA THR A 227 -2.03 -35.77 2.54
C THR A 227 -2.30 -34.28 2.72
N SER A 228 -2.01 -33.76 3.90
CA SER A 228 -2.05 -32.35 4.26
C SER A 228 -1.34 -31.52 3.19
N GLY A 229 -2.14 -30.77 2.41
CA GLY A 229 -1.73 -29.94 1.30
C GLY A 229 -1.13 -28.62 1.78
N ASP A 230 0.11 -28.41 1.36
CA ASP A 230 0.91 -27.20 1.51
C ASP A 230 0.60 -26.32 0.27
N SER A 231 -0.14 -25.22 0.43
CA SER A 231 -0.62 -24.41 -0.69
C SER A 231 0.37 -23.31 -1.13
N GLN A 232 1.67 -23.60 -1.11
CA GLN A 232 2.74 -22.70 -1.59
C GLN A 232 3.17 -22.98 -3.05
N ASP A 233 2.47 -23.88 -3.76
CA ASP A 233 2.98 -24.47 -5.01
C ASP A 233 3.05 -23.52 -6.22
N THR A 234 2.37 -22.37 -6.25
CA THR A 234 2.43 -21.49 -7.44
C THR A 234 3.76 -20.75 -7.58
N ASP A 235 4.40 -20.41 -6.46
CA ASP A 235 5.64 -19.63 -6.47
C ASP A 235 6.83 -20.53 -6.84
N ASP A 236 6.83 -21.77 -6.36
CA ASP A 236 7.85 -22.79 -6.70
C ASP A 236 7.75 -23.27 -8.15
N GLU A 237 6.56 -23.23 -8.75
CA GLU A 237 6.34 -23.68 -10.14
C GLU A 237 6.93 -22.68 -11.15
N ILE A 238 6.78 -21.37 -10.90
CA ILE A 238 7.38 -20.33 -11.74
C ILE A 238 8.90 -20.42 -11.72
N ASP A 239 9.53 -20.57 -10.55
CA ASP A 239 10.98 -20.71 -10.44
C ASP A 239 11.49 -22.02 -11.08
N LYS A 240 10.75 -23.13 -10.98
CA LYS A 240 11.08 -24.40 -11.68
C LYS A 240 11.00 -24.27 -13.20
N LEU A 241 10.07 -23.48 -13.73
CA LEU A 241 9.96 -23.23 -15.17
C LEU A 241 11.09 -22.36 -15.72
N LEU A 242 11.80 -21.63 -14.88
CA LEU A 242 12.79 -20.61 -15.28
C LEU A 242 14.23 -20.98 -14.89
N GLY A 243 14.41 -21.88 -13.94
CA GLY A 243 15.70 -22.35 -13.46
C GLY A 243 16.48 -23.21 -14.48
N ASN A 244 17.43 -22.58 -15.17
CA ASN A 244 18.73 -23.15 -15.58
C ASN A 244 18.76 -24.59 -16.14
N ARG A 245 18.01 -24.89 -17.20
CA ARG A 245 18.41 -25.96 -18.13
C ARG A 245 19.48 -25.44 -19.09
N GLY A 246 20.70 -25.31 -18.57
CA GLY A 246 21.88 -25.00 -19.35
C GLY A 246 22.21 -26.12 -20.33
N ALA A 247 22.16 -25.77 -21.62
CA ALA A 247 22.98 -26.31 -22.72
C ALA A 247 22.77 -27.75 -23.26
N GLU A 248 21.87 -28.59 -22.74
CA GLU A 248 21.61 -29.93 -23.34
C GLU A 248 20.33 -30.01 -24.21
N GLU A 249 19.90 -28.89 -24.81
CA GLU A 249 18.54 -28.74 -25.38
C GLU A 249 18.43 -28.83 -26.92
N GLU A 250 19.26 -29.64 -27.59
CA GLU A 250 19.08 -29.92 -29.04
C GLU A 250 18.04 -31.02 -29.33
N GLY A 251 17.38 -31.59 -28.31
CA GLY A 251 16.51 -32.76 -28.47
C GLY A 251 15.08 -32.67 -27.94
N GLU A 252 14.63 -31.55 -27.34
CA GLU A 252 13.26 -31.51 -26.80
C GLU A 252 12.20 -31.57 -27.92
N PRO A 253 11.23 -32.51 -27.84
CA PRO A 253 10.23 -32.68 -28.88
C PRO A 253 9.35 -31.43 -28.99
N ALA A 254 8.98 -31.04 -30.21
CA ALA A 254 8.16 -29.85 -30.49
C ALA A 254 6.84 -29.76 -29.67
N ARG A 255 6.30 -30.89 -29.20
CA ARG A 255 5.13 -30.93 -28.31
C ARG A 255 5.41 -30.33 -26.92
N SER A 256 6.63 -30.47 -26.41
CA SER A 256 7.08 -29.86 -25.13
C SER A 256 7.02 -28.34 -25.21
N ARG A 257 7.63 -27.76 -26.25
CA ARG A 257 7.68 -26.31 -26.48
C ARG A 257 6.30 -25.67 -26.65
N ALA A 258 5.41 -26.30 -27.41
CA ALA A 258 4.04 -25.81 -27.59
C ALA A 258 3.25 -25.83 -26.26
N SER A 259 3.44 -26.86 -25.44
CA SER A 259 2.82 -26.96 -24.11
C SER A 259 3.31 -25.86 -23.18
N ARG A 260 4.63 -25.65 -23.10
CA ARG A 260 5.24 -24.61 -22.25
C ARG A 260 4.82 -23.19 -22.66
N LYS A 261 4.76 -22.91 -23.96
CA LYS A 261 4.25 -21.61 -24.44
C LYS A 261 2.78 -21.41 -24.07
N ALA A 262 1.94 -22.44 -24.13
CA ALA A 262 0.53 -22.35 -23.73
C ALA A 262 0.38 -22.10 -22.22
N GLU A 263 1.22 -22.74 -21.40
CA GLU A 263 1.28 -22.52 -19.95
C GLU A 263 1.71 -21.09 -19.59
N LEU A 264 2.77 -20.59 -20.24
CA LEU A 264 3.20 -19.20 -20.07
C LEU A 264 2.09 -18.20 -20.48
N GLN A 265 1.33 -18.49 -21.53
CA GLN A 265 0.18 -17.66 -21.92
C GLN A 265 -0.93 -17.70 -20.87
N ALA A 266 -1.24 -18.87 -20.30
CA ALA A 266 -2.22 -19.01 -19.22
C ALA A 266 -1.78 -18.23 -17.97
N ASN A 267 -0.52 -18.37 -17.55
CA ASN A 267 0.05 -17.62 -16.43
C ASN A 267 0.02 -16.11 -16.68
N ARG A 268 0.28 -15.68 -17.91
CA ARG A 268 0.21 -14.27 -18.27
C ARG A 268 -1.21 -13.69 -18.16
N VAL A 269 -2.24 -14.47 -18.51
CA VAL A 269 -3.65 -14.10 -18.31
C VAL A 269 -4.02 -14.06 -16.83
N LYS A 270 -3.59 -15.05 -16.04
CA LYS A 270 -3.80 -15.05 -14.58
C LYS A 270 -3.21 -13.81 -13.93
N LEU A 271 -1.98 -13.42 -14.31
CA LEU A 271 -1.33 -12.20 -13.82
C LEU A 271 -2.12 -10.94 -14.18
N HIS A 272 -2.63 -10.83 -15.41
CA HIS A 272 -3.48 -9.71 -15.80
C HIS A 272 -4.76 -9.59 -14.95
N GLN A 273 -5.44 -10.72 -14.72
CA GLN A 273 -6.62 -10.76 -13.86
C GLN A 273 -6.27 -10.32 -12.43
N ALA A 274 -5.15 -10.81 -11.89
CA ALA A 274 -4.65 -10.40 -10.58
C ALA A 274 -4.36 -8.88 -10.50
N VAL A 275 -3.71 -8.31 -11.53
CA VAL A 275 -3.45 -6.87 -11.64
C VAL A 275 -4.75 -6.07 -11.61
N THR A 276 -5.74 -6.49 -12.40
CA THR A 276 -7.05 -5.81 -12.48
C THR A 276 -7.84 -5.89 -11.17
N MET A 277 -7.78 -7.03 -10.49
CA MET A 277 -8.38 -7.21 -9.17
C MET A 277 -7.69 -6.36 -8.10
N ALA A 278 -6.36 -6.35 -8.08
CA ALA A 278 -5.56 -5.51 -7.20
C ALA A 278 -5.92 -4.03 -7.38
N TRP A 279 -6.05 -3.57 -8.63
CA TRP A 279 -6.44 -2.19 -8.95
C TRP A 279 -7.79 -1.81 -8.35
N SER A 280 -8.79 -2.67 -8.57
CA SER A 280 -10.14 -2.47 -8.04
C SER A 280 -10.16 -2.51 -6.51
N ARG A 281 -9.41 -3.42 -5.89
CA ARG A 281 -9.25 -3.53 -4.43
C ARG A 281 -8.63 -2.28 -3.84
N CYS A 282 -7.54 -1.79 -4.44
CA CYS A 282 -6.88 -0.55 -4.03
C CYS A 282 -7.84 0.64 -4.03
N GLY A 283 -8.60 0.83 -5.11
CA GLY A 283 -9.57 1.92 -5.20
C GLY A 283 -10.62 1.88 -4.08
N ARG A 284 -11.11 0.69 -3.70
CA ARG A 284 -12.01 0.52 -2.56
C ARG A 284 -11.34 0.87 -1.24
N LEU A 285 -10.14 0.37 -0.99
CA LEU A 285 -9.38 0.63 0.24
C LEU A 285 -9.04 2.11 0.39
N CYS A 286 -8.57 2.78 -0.65
CA CYS A 286 -8.28 4.20 -0.62
C CYS A 286 -9.56 5.03 -0.38
N SER A 287 -10.70 4.61 -0.93
CA SER A 287 -12.01 5.25 -0.67
C SER A 287 -12.46 5.06 0.78
N GLN A 288 -12.30 3.86 1.34
CA GLN A 288 -12.57 3.58 2.75
C GLN A 288 -11.66 4.43 3.64
N LEU A 289 -10.35 4.43 3.35
CA LEU A 289 -9.37 5.22 4.09
C LEU A 289 -9.73 6.70 4.10
N SER A 290 -10.20 7.25 2.98
CA SER A 290 -10.66 8.64 2.92
C SER A 290 -11.87 8.91 3.83
N THR A 291 -12.83 8.00 3.86
CA THR A 291 -14.01 8.09 4.73
C THR A 291 -13.60 8.18 6.20
N TYR A 292 -12.61 7.40 6.63
CA TYR A 292 -12.14 7.39 8.03
C TYR A 292 -11.12 8.50 8.34
N LYS A 293 -10.26 8.88 7.39
CA LYS A 293 -9.23 9.93 7.57
C LYS A 293 -9.80 11.32 7.83
N GLN A 294 -11.04 11.61 7.44
CA GLN A 294 -11.68 12.90 7.77
C GLN A 294 -11.75 13.14 9.29
N ALA A 295 -11.70 12.09 10.12
CA ALA A 295 -11.70 12.19 11.58
C ALA A 295 -10.28 12.32 12.20
N SER A 296 -9.24 11.93 11.48
CA SER A 296 -7.87 11.83 12.00
C SER A 296 -6.85 12.16 10.91
N GLN A 297 -6.88 13.38 10.38
CA GLN A 297 -5.91 13.81 9.37
C GLN A 297 -4.48 13.56 9.90
N GLY A 298 -3.78 12.60 9.31
CA GLY A 298 -2.34 12.45 9.48
C GLY A 298 -1.71 13.77 9.06
N GLN A 299 -0.90 14.36 9.93
CA GLN A 299 -0.42 15.70 9.67
C GLN A 299 0.68 15.62 8.61
N PRO A 300 0.65 16.47 7.57
CA PRO A 300 1.80 16.70 6.67
C PRO A 300 3.16 16.82 7.38
N ARG A 301 3.11 17.23 8.65
CA ARG A 301 4.24 17.31 9.58
C ARG A 301 5.03 16.02 9.72
N ASP A 302 4.41 14.84 9.64
CA ASP A 302 5.14 13.58 9.86
C ASP A 302 6.13 13.29 8.71
N ILE A 303 5.73 13.58 7.46
CA ILE A 303 6.62 13.48 6.29
C ILE A 303 7.71 14.54 6.36
N LEU A 304 7.35 15.77 6.71
CA LEU A 304 8.31 16.87 6.83
C LEU A 304 9.32 16.60 7.96
N ALA A 305 8.89 15.99 9.07
CA ALA A 305 9.77 15.57 10.16
C ALA A 305 10.73 14.45 9.70
N SER A 306 10.26 13.51 8.88
CA SER A 306 11.13 12.47 8.30
C SER A 306 12.17 13.07 7.34
N LEU A 307 11.80 14.08 6.55
CA LEU A 307 12.77 14.83 5.74
C LEU A 307 13.76 15.60 6.61
N GLU A 308 13.30 16.23 7.69
CA GLU A 308 14.16 16.95 8.63
C GLU A 308 15.16 16.01 9.30
N GLU A 309 14.71 14.86 9.81
CA GLU A 309 15.58 13.81 10.39
C GLU A 309 16.61 13.30 9.38
N PHE A 310 16.19 13.07 8.13
CA PHE A 310 17.11 12.70 7.06
C PHE A 310 18.16 13.79 6.81
N LEU A 311 17.74 15.06 6.73
CA LEU A 311 18.66 16.18 6.50
C LEU A 311 19.65 16.33 7.64
N VAL A 312 19.23 16.12 8.89
CA VAL A 312 20.09 16.10 10.08
C VAL A 312 21.09 14.94 10.02
N GLY A 313 20.64 13.73 9.67
CA GLY A 313 21.53 12.56 9.53
C GLY A 313 22.58 12.74 8.43
N LEU A 314 22.23 13.46 7.35
CA LEU A 314 23.18 13.83 6.30
C LEU A 314 24.28 14.80 6.80
N GLU A 315 24.01 15.58 7.85
CA GLU A 315 25.00 16.49 8.47
C GLU A 315 26.08 15.71 9.23
N GLU A 316 25.73 14.53 9.75
CA GLU A 316 26.61 13.71 10.58
C GLU A 316 27.47 12.74 9.75
N SER A 317 27.05 12.41 8.51
CA SER A 317 27.72 11.41 7.66
C SER A 317 28.71 12.03 6.65
N ASP A 318 29.89 12.44 7.10
CA ASP A 318 30.94 12.97 6.21
C ASP A 318 31.63 11.89 5.35
N ASP A 319 31.64 10.64 5.80
CA ASP A 319 32.37 9.54 5.15
C ASP A 319 31.73 9.00 3.86
N ASP A 320 30.44 9.31 3.64
CA ASP A 320 29.60 8.70 2.59
C ASP A 320 29.65 9.42 1.24
N LEU A 321 30.40 10.52 1.13
CA LEU A 321 30.58 11.26 -0.12
C LEU A 321 31.14 10.42 -1.27
N ARG A 322 31.81 9.30 -0.95
CA ARG A 322 32.39 8.37 -1.92
C ARG A 322 31.36 7.65 -2.79
N PHE A 323 30.11 7.57 -2.35
CA PHE A 323 29.04 6.86 -3.07
C PHE A 323 28.14 7.77 -3.91
N ALA A 324 28.38 9.09 -3.91
CA ALA A 324 27.62 10.02 -4.73
C ALA A 324 28.05 9.94 -6.21
N PRO A 325 27.13 9.94 -7.19
CA PRO A 325 27.45 9.84 -8.62
C PRO A 325 28.42 10.91 -9.13
N ASP A 326 28.44 12.07 -8.48
CA ASP A 326 29.33 13.20 -8.78
C ASP A 326 30.30 13.51 -7.62
N GLY A 327 30.37 12.65 -6.59
CA GLY A 327 31.16 12.88 -5.39
C GLY A 327 30.67 14.06 -4.54
N THR A 328 29.45 14.56 -4.79
CA THR A 328 28.91 15.73 -4.08
C THR A 328 27.87 15.35 -3.04
N ARG A 329 27.73 16.19 -2.01
CA ARG A 329 26.61 16.09 -1.04
C ARG A 329 25.24 16.20 -1.71
N LEU A 330 25.15 16.92 -2.84
CA LEU A 330 23.91 16.99 -3.63
C LEU A 330 23.58 15.64 -4.25
N GLY A 331 24.56 14.93 -4.81
CA GLY A 331 24.38 13.57 -5.32
C GLY A 331 23.89 12.62 -4.22
N LEU A 332 24.46 12.69 -3.02
CA LEU A 332 24.05 11.88 -1.87
C LEU A 332 22.62 12.22 -1.41
N LEU A 333 22.31 13.50 -1.24
CA LEU A 333 20.97 14.00 -0.91
C LEU A 333 19.93 13.50 -1.91
N VAL A 334 20.25 13.55 -3.20
CA VAL A 334 19.30 13.16 -4.25
C VAL A 334 19.16 11.64 -4.35
N VAL A 335 20.23 10.85 -4.19
CA VAL A 335 20.16 9.39 -4.33
C VAL A 335 19.60 8.71 -3.07
N ARG A 336 19.97 9.18 -1.87
CA ARG A 336 19.50 8.64 -0.58
C ARG A 336 18.22 9.31 -0.10
N GLY A 337 18.08 10.61 -0.32
CA GLY A 337 16.93 11.40 0.12
C GLY A 337 15.84 11.57 -0.94
N ALA A 338 16.00 11.02 -2.14
CA ALA A 338 15.01 11.11 -3.23
C ALA A 338 13.60 10.76 -2.75
N GLU A 339 13.48 9.70 -1.96
CA GLU A 339 12.19 9.21 -1.46
C GLU A 339 11.55 10.19 -0.49
N CYS A 340 12.27 10.58 0.58
CA CYS A 340 11.80 11.56 1.57
C CYS A 340 11.49 12.90 0.91
N LEU A 341 12.35 13.34 -0.01
CA LEU A 341 12.21 14.61 -0.70
C LEU A 341 11.00 14.61 -1.63
N SER A 342 10.84 13.54 -2.42
CA SER A 342 9.68 13.40 -3.31
C SER A 342 8.39 13.29 -2.50
N ALA A 343 8.42 12.56 -1.38
CA ALA A 343 7.29 12.45 -0.48
C ALA A 343 6.87 13.81 0.08
N ALA A 344 7.82 14.55 0.64
CA ALA A 344 7.60 15.88 1.20
C ALA A 344 7.11 16.86 0.13
N ALA A 345 7.73 16.84 -1.06
CA ALA A 345 7.39 17.70 -2.17
C ALA A 345 5.97 17.49 -2.69
N VAL A 346 5.48 16.25 -2.71
CA VAL A 346 4.10 15.94 -3.10
C VAL A 346 3.07 16.45 -2.09
N VAL A 347 3.42 16.45 -0.80
CA VAL A 347 2.51 16.87 0.26
C VAL A 347 2.52 18.39 0.49
N ASP A 348 3.70 18.99 0.57
CA ASP A 348 3.89 20.43 0.74
C ASP A 348 5.18 20.90 0.06
N PRO A 349 5.12 21.29 -1.23
CA PRO A 349 6.31 21.68 -1.99
C PRO A 349 6.97 22.95 -1.42
N GLU A 350 6.19 23.88 -0.87
CA GLU A 350 6.73 25.15 -0.36
C GLU A 350 7.42 24.95 0.99
N ALA A 351 6.84 24.15 1.90
CA ALA A 351 7.50 23.80 3.15
C ALA A 351 8.76 22.96 2.90
N THR A 352 8.73 22.06 1.91
CA THR A 352 9.89 21.26 1.50
C THR A 352 11.03 22.14 1.01
N VAL A 353 10.75 23.08 0.09
CA VAL A 353 11.76 24.05 -0.36
C VAL A 353 12.24 24.93 0.80
N SER A 354 11.34 25.39 1.68
CA SER A 354 11.75 26.20 2.83
C SER A 354 12.66 25.44 3.79
N MET A 355 12.44 24.14 3.98
CA MET A 355 13.25 23.30 4.87
C MET A 355 14.63 23.05 4.27
N LEU A 356 14.65 22.72 2.98
CA LEU A 356 15.87 22.64 2.20
C LEU A 356 16.68 23.93 2.35
N MET A 357 16.11 25.11 2.08
CA MET A 357 16.82 26.39 2.19
C MET A 357 17.32 26.74 3.61
N LYS A 358 16.75 26.14 4.66
CA LYS A 358 17.17 26.37 6.06
C LYS A 358 18.27 25.41 6.51
N SER A 359 18.44 24.27 5.85
CA SER A 359 19.48 23.31 6.20
C SER A 359 20.85 23.94 5.98
N ARG A 360 21.73 23.80 6.98
CA ARG A 360 23.05 24.46 6.99
C ARG A 360 23.94 23.98 5.84
N HIS A 361 23.82 22.71 5.47
CA HIS A 361 24.59 22.10 4.38
C HIS A 361 24.01 22.41 3.00
N VAL A 362 22.72 22.74 2.94
CA VAL A 362 22.15 23.29 1.72
C VAL A 362 22.79 24.62 1.35
N VAL A 363 23.27 25.43 2.29
CA VAL A 363 23.99 26.68 1.94
C VAL A 363 25.29 26.43 1.17
N GLU A 364 25.95 25.28 1.41
CA GLU A 364 27.10 24.85 0.61
C GLU A 364 26.66 24.30 -0.75
N ILE A 365 25.56 23.54 -0.76
CA ILE A 365 24.94 22.99 -1.98
C ILE A 365 24.29 24.09 -2.84
N GLU A 366 23.86 25.21 -2.27
CA GLU A 366 23.21 26.32 -2.96
C GLU A 366 24.14 26.99 -3.96
N LYS A 367 25.46 26.91 -3.70
CA LYS A 367 26.51 27.34 -4.62
C LYS A 367 26.65 26.39 -5.82
N HIS A 368 26.05 25.20 -5.75
CA HIS A 368 26.04 24.25 -6.85
C HIS A 368 25.07 24.73 -7.93
N GLU A 369 25.51 24.72 -9.19
CA GLU A 369 24.73 25.20 -10.35
C GLU A 369 23.39 24.47 -10.53
N ARG A 370 23.26 23.26 -9.95
CA ARG A 370 22.04 22.43 -10.01
C ARG A 370 21.03 22.73 -8.90
N TRP A 371 21.34 23.57 -7.91
CA TRP A 371 20.41 23.87 -6.83
C TRP A 371 19.10 24.51 -7.30
N PRO A 372 19.11 25.52 -8.20
CA PRO A 372 17.87 26.08 -8.75
C PRO A 372 17.01 25.00 -9.43
N LEU A 373 17.64 24.06 -10.15
CA LEU A 373 16.95 22.95 -10.81
C LEU A 373 16.26 22.02 -9.81
N LEU A 374 16.88 21.74 -8.65
CA LEU A 374 16.26 20.95 -7.59
C LEU A 374 15.01 21.64 -7.03
N THR A 375 15.13 22.92 -6.68
CA THR A 375 14.00 23.67 -6.11
C THR A 375 12.85 23.78 -7.11
N GLU A 376 13.15 23.95 -8.40
CA GLU A 376 12.16 23.97 -9.46
C GLU A 376 11.51 22.59 -9.66
N ALA A 377 12.30 21.51 -9.63
CA ALA A 377 11.81 20.14 -9.74
C ALA A 377 10.86 19.79 -8.58
N VAL A 378 11.24 20.13 -7.33
CA VAL A 378 10.39 19.96 -6.14
C VAL A 378 9.05 20.68 -6.29
N LYS A 379 9.07 21.93 -6.78
CA LYS A 379 7.84 22.71 -7.01
C LYS A 379 6.97 22.16 -8.15
N LYS A 380 7.58 21.58 -9.19
CA LYS A 380 6.88 20.98 -10.33
C LYS A 380 6.34 19.58 -10.01
N LEU A 381 6.87 18.90 -9.00
CA LEU A 381 6.53 17.51 -8.73
C LEU A 381 5.02 17.26 -8.54
N PRO A 382 4.27 18.06 -7.75
CA PRO A 382 2.81 17.89 -7.64
C PRO A 382 2.10 17.96 -8.99
N SER A 383 2.48 18.88 -9.87
CA SER A 383 1.86 19.04 -11.19
C SER A 383 2.16 17.86 -12.14
N GLN A 384 3.33 17.24 -11.99
CA GLN A 384 3.71 16.04 -12.74
C GLN A 384 2.91 14.83 -12.27
N VAL A 385 2.75 14.69 -10.95
CA VAL A 385 1.90 13.66 -10.35
C VAL A 385 0.45 13.87 -10.79
N ASP A 386 -0.07 15.10 -10.75
CA ASP A 386 -1.42 15.41 -11.24
C ASP A 386 -1.60 15.06 -12.71
N THR A 387 -0.62 15.35 -13.57
CA THR A 387 -0.66 14.98 -14.98
C THR A 387 -0.77 13.47 -15.16
N PHE A 388 0.01 12.70 -14.38
CA PHE A 388 -0.08 11.25 -14.35
C PHE A 388 -1.45 10.76 -13.86
N LEU A 389 -1.96 11.32 -12.76
CA LEU A 389 -3.27 10.97 -12.19
C LEU A 389 -4.43 11.33 -13.13
N VAL A 390 -4.31 12.41 -13.89
CA VAL A 390 -5.29 12.76 -14.93
C VAL A 390 -5.27 11.70 -16.03
N ALA A 391 -4.09 11.26 -16.47
CA ALA A 391 -3.99 10.18 -17.45
C ALA A 391 -4.62 8.87 -16.91
N THR A 392 -4.35 8.47 -15.66
CA THR A 392 -4.92 7.25 -15.07
C THR A 392 -6.45 7.33 -14.93
N ARG A 393 -7.00 8.50 -14.58
CA ARG A 393 -8.45 8.73 -14.52
C ARG A 393 -9.10 8.68 -15.91
N GLN A 394 -8.44 9.21 -16.93
CA GLN A 394 -8.95 9.26 -18.30
C GLN A 394 -9.10 7.90 -18.95
N LEU A 395 -8.34 6.89 -18.51
CA LEU A 395 -8.48 5.51 -18.99
C LEU A 395 -9.88 4.94 -18.72
N GLY A 396 -10.69 5.61 -17.90
CA GLY A 396 -12.07 5.19 -17.65
C GLY A 396 -12.12 3.76 -17.14
N LEU A 397 -11.02 3.30 -16.50
CA LEU A 397 -10.93 1.95 -15.97
C LEU A 397 -12.18 1.72 -15.17
N PRO A 398 -12.88 0.59 -15.36
CA PRO A 398 -14.31 0.55 -15.12
C PRO A 398 -14.60 0.39 -13.62
N GLY A 399 -13.92 1.12 -12.74
CA GLY A 399 -14.17 1.14 -11.31
C GLY A 399 -15.64 1.40 -10.97
N ALA A 400 -16.40 2.07 -11.84
CA ALA A 400 -17.86 2.19 -11.68
C ALA A 400 -18.68 1.09 -12.38
N ALA A 401 -18.20 0.53 -13.50
CA ALA A 401 -18.94 -0.46 -14.30
C ALA A 401 -18.60 -1.91 -13.92
N MET A 402 -17.32 -2.23 -13.75
CA MET A 402 -16.80 -3.49 -13.20
C MET A 402 -17.11 -3.63 -11.70
N ALA A 403 -17.05 -2.58 -10.88
CA ALA A 403 -17.46 -2.73 -9.47
C ALA A 403 -18.95 -3.03 -9.35
N LYS A 404 -19.80 -2.48 -10.23
CA LYS A 404 -21.21 -2.88 -10.32
C LYS A 404 -21.35 -4.34 -10.75
N SER A 405 -20.59 -4.79 -11.75
CA SER A 405 -20.62 -6.18 -12.23
C SER A 405 -20.08 -7.18 -11.21
N ALA A 406 -19.00 -6.85 -10.49
CA ALA A 406 -18.39 -7.66 -9.44
C ALA A 406 -19.29 -7.73 -8.20
N ALA A 407 -19.86 -6.60 -7.76
CA ALA A 407 -20.88 -6.60 -6.72
C ALA A 407 -22.14 -7.39 -7.14
N GLN A 408 -22.52 -7.36 -8.43
CA GLN A 408 -23.59 -8.21 -8.97
C GLN A 408 -23.22 -9.70 -9.01
N ALA A 409 -21.95 -10.04 -9.19
CA ALA A 409 -21.46 -11.41 -9.17
C ALA A 409 -21.39 -11.97 -7.74
N GLU A 410 -20.89 -11.19 -6.77
CA GLU A 410 -20.87 -11.55 -5.35
C GLU A 410 -22.29 -11.69 -4.78
N SER A 411 -23.19 -10.77 -5.10
CA SER A 411 -24.60 -10.87 -4.68
C SER A 411 -25.35 -12.03 -5.35
N ARG A 412 -24.94 -12.47 -6.55
CA ARG A 412 -25.46 -13.71 -7.18
C ARG A 412 -24.92 -14.98 -6.54
N SER A 413 -23.67 -14.98 -6.08
CA SER A 413 -23.07 -16.09 -5.34
C SER A 413 -23.75 -16.31 -3.98
N SER A 414 -24.13 -15.22 -3.30
CA SER A 414 -24.83 -15.25 -2.00
C SER A 414 -26.25 -15.83 -2.04
N VAL A 415 -26.94 -15.83 -3.18
CA VAL A 415 -28.36 -16.25 -3.29
C VAL A 415 -28.53 -17.77 -3.52
N LEU A 416 -27.44 -18.51 -3.73
CA LEU A 416 -27.46 -19.97 -3.92
C LEU A 416 -27.03 -20.72 -2.65
N MET A 417 -27.66 -20.43 -1.51
CA MET A 417 -27.66 -21.36 -0.37
C MET A 417 -28.88 -22.29 -0.49
N PRO A 418 -28.72 -23.64 -0.49
CA PRO A 418 -29.85 -24.56 -0.54
C PRO A 418 -30.69 -24.43 0.72
N ARG A 419 -31.96 -24.09 0.55
CA ARG A 419 -32.98 -24.12 1.61
C ARG A 419 -33.36 -25.58 1.90
N GLU A 420 -32.43 -26.37 2.44
CA GLU A 420 -32.73 -27.69 2.97
C GLU A 420 -33.21 -27.59 4.41
N SER A 421 -34.52 -27.46 4.59
CA SER A 421 -35.25 -27.97 5.78
C SER A 421 -36.74 -27.56 5.74
N ALA A 422 -37.54 -28.29 4.95
CA ALA A 422 -39.00 -28.26 5.10
C ALA A 422 -39.67 -29.54 4.56
N LEU A 423 -39.22 -30.73 4.97
CA LEU A 423 -39.98 -31.96 4.77
C LEU A 423 -39.75 -32.95 5.91
N LYS A 424 -40.67 -32.96 6.88
CA LYS A 424 -41.29 -34.14 7.52
C LYS A 424 -41.98 -33.78 8.84
N ALA A 425 -43.30 -33.78 8.83
CA ALA A 425 -44.13 -34.52 9.79
C ALA A 425 -45.61 -34.29 9.45
N GLU A 426 -46.22 -35.29 8.82
CA GLU A 426 -47.67 -35.46 8.80
C GLU A 426 -48.14 -36.07 10.13
N GLY A 427 -49.29 -35.64 10.65
CA GLY A 427 -50.09 -36.43 11.59
C GLY A 427 -50.99 -35.59 12.52
N PRO A 428 -52.23 -36.02 12.82
CA PRO A 428 -53.39 -35.13 12.84
C PRO A 428 -54.01 -34.92 14.23
N SER A 429 -54.79 -33.85 14.45
CA SER A 429 -56.07 -33.90 15.19
C SER A 429 -56.77 -32.53 15.32
N THR A 430 -58.03 -32.51 14.85
CA THR A 430 -59.23 -31.84 15.41
C THR A 430 -59.28 -30.32 15.65
N ALA A 431 -60.09 -29.68 14.79
CA ALA A 431 -61.35 -29.00 15.09
C ALA A 431 -61.41 -27.78 16.03
N ALA A 432 -61.83 -26.65 15.45
CA ALA A 432 -62.87 -25.68 15.90
C ALA A 432 -62.42 -24.26 15.47
N ALA A 433 -62.96 -23.70 14.39
CA ALA A 433 -64.25 -22.98 14.30
C ALA A 433 -64.13 -21.49 14.65
N ALA A 434 -64.70 -20.67 13.74
CA ALA A 434 -65.08 -19.26 13.84
C ALA A 434 -63.94 -18.22 13.76
N ALA A 435 -64.10 -17.02 13.19
CA ALA A 435 -65.08 -16.38 12.32
C ALA A 435 -64.60 -14.91 12.16
N VAL A 436 -64.86 -14.32 10.98
CA VAL A 436 -65.24 -12.90 10.77
C VAL A 436 -64.18 -11.77 10.77
N ALA A 437 -64.43 -10.84 9.83
CA ALA A 437 -63.96 -9.46 9.64
C ALA A 437 -62.56 -9.29 9.01
N SER A 438 -62.35 -8.87 7.76
CA SER A 438 -62.90 -7.72 7.01
C SER A 438 -62.80 -6.40 7.78
N GLU A 439 -61.72 -5.63 7.56
CA GLU A 439 -61.83 -4.17 7.36
C GLU A 439 -60.57 -3.51 6.80
N ALA A 440 -60.80 -2.70 5.75
CA ALA A 440 -60.16 -1.44 5.32
C ALA A 440 -58.63 -1.26 5.51
N ALA A 441 -57.81 -1.22 4.45
CA ALA A 441 -57.74 -0.16 3.42
C ALA A 441 -57.68 1.27 3.98
N GLN A 442 -56.47 1.77 4.26
CA GLN A 442 -56.17 3.21 4.28
C GLN A 442 -54.79 3.47 3.66
N THR A 443 -54.82 3.87 2.39
CA THR A 443 -53.77 4.64 1.71
C THR A 443 -53.67 6.04 2.31
N PRO A 444 -52.47 6.58 2.61
CA PRO A 444 -52.31 8.01 2.73
C PRO A 444 -51.99 8.63 1.36
N ALA A 445 -52.75 9.68 1.07
CA ALA A 445 -52.74 10.47 -0.14
C ALA A 445 -51.40 11.17 -0.39
N THR A 446 -51.04 11.20 -1.67
CA THR A 446 -50.06 12.08 -2.28
C THR A 446 -50.49 13.54 -2.15
N CYS A 447 -49.73 14.35 -1.42
CA CYS A 447 -49.88 15.81 -1.43
C CYS A 447 -48.85 16.42 -2.38
N GLN A 448 -49.28 16.65 -3.63
CA GLN A 448 -48.64 17.61 -4.51
C GLN A 448 -49.08 19.02 -4.08
N ARG A 449 -48.13 19.89 -3.72
CA ARG A 449 -47.99 21.27 -4.21
C ARG A 449 -46.98 22.04 -3.37
N GLY A 450 -46.08 22.70 -4.09
CA GLY A 450 -45.04 23.55 -3.53
C GLY A 450 -45.60 24.72 -2.72
N CYS A 451 -44.97 24.94 -1.58
CA CYS A 451 -44.91 26.23 -0.92
C CYS A 451 -43.51 26.35 -0.30
N VAL A 452 -42.67 27.19 -0.91
CA VAL A 452 -41.41 27.65 -0.32
C VAL A 452 -41.76 28.68 0.74
N CYS A 453 -41.57 28.35 2.02
CA CYS A 453 -41.72 29.31 3.12
C CYS A 453 -40.38 29.44 3.86
N THR A 454 -39.74 30.60 3.68
CA THR A 454 -38.42 30.99 4.22
C THR A 454 -38.45 31.45 5.69
N LYS A 455 -39.19 30.79 6.59
CA LYS A 455 -39.37 31.27 7.98
C LYS A 455 -39.32 30.24 9.11
N CYS A 456 -38.56 29.15 8.99
CA CYS A 456 -38.35 28.17 10.07
C CYS A 456 -36.87 27.90 10.43
N LEU A 457 -36.06 28.96 10.57
CA LEU A 457 -34.72 28.88 11.17
C LEU A 457 -34.56 29.93 12.27
N ARG A 458 -35.16 29.65 13.43
CA ARG A 458 -34.86 30.29 14.73
C ARG A 458 -35.60 29.54 15.85
N ARG A 459 -34.94 28.56 16.46
CA ARG A 459 -35.14 28.06 17.84
C ARG A 459 -34.16 26.90 18.09
N ARG A 460 -33.55 26.88 19.29
CA ARG A 460 -32.28 26.22 19.68
C ARG A 460 -31.09 26.98 19.11
N TRP A 461 -30.31 27.77 19.84
CA TRP A 461 -29.77 27.57 21.19
C TRP A 461 -29.83 28.88 21.99
N GLY A 462 -30.03 28.80 23.30
CA GLY A 462 -29.96 29.91 24.23
C GLY A 462 -28.99 29.58 25.38
N PHE A 463 -28.18 30.59 25.72
CA PHE A 463 -27.40 30.79 26.96
C PHE A 463 -26.19 29.86 27.16
N GLN A 464 -24.99 30.36 27.45
CA GLN A 464 -24.68 31.24 28.60
C GLN A 464 -23.53 32.24 28.31
N LYS A 465 -23.73 33.50 28.74
CA LYS A 465 -22.71 34.56 28.89
C LYS A 465 -22.14 34.53 30.31
N SER A 466 -20.83 34.71 30.44
CA SER A 466 -20.15 35.23 31.64
C SER A 466 -18.95 36.03 31.12
N ALA A 467 -19.07 37.36 31.03
CA ALA A 467 -18.81 38.35 32.07
C ALA A 467 -17.31 38.61 32.30
N SER A 468 -16.87 39.70 31.68
CA SER A 468 -15.62 40.44 31.79
C SER A 468 -15.44 41.11 33.17
N ARG A 469 -14.20 41.08 33.69
CA ARG A 469 -13.51 42.00 34.63
C ARG A 469 -12.06 41.47 34.70
N GLY A 470 -10.96 42.22 34.69
CA GLY A 470 -10.64 43.64 34.68
C GLY A 470 -9.10 43.74 34.91
N THR A 471 -8.45 44.62 34.16
CA THR A 471 -7.23 45.42 34.45
C THR A 471 -6.23 45.01 35.55
N ASN A 472 -4.95 44.92 35.17
CA ASN A 472 -3.75 45.44 35.88
C ASN A 472 -2.57 45.38 34.86
N GLU A 473 -2.10 46.46 34.25
CA GLU A 473 -1.23 47.54 34.77
C GLU A 473 -0.04 47.05 35.60
N GLY A 474 1.18 47.28 35.09
CA GLY A 474 2.40 47.31 35.90
C GLY A 474 3.66 46.73 35.25
N TYR A 475 4.31 47.45 34.33
CA TYR A 475 5.77 47.35 34.15
C TYR A 475 6.34 48.75 33.89
N ARG A 476 6.89 49.34 34.95
CA ARG A 476 7.92 50.39 34.91
C ARG A 476 9.20 49.77 35.45
N GLY A 477 10.31 50.07 34.78
CA GLY A 477 11.63 49.57 35.14
C GLY A 477 12.18 50.14 36.45
N CYS A 478 13.17 49.40 36.95
CA CYS A 478 14.42 49.90 37.50
C CYS A 478 15.55 49.17 36.78
#